data_AF-A0A1H4GG01-F1
#
_entry.id   AF-A0A1H4GG01-F1
#
_cell.length_a   1.000
_cell.length_b   1.000
_cell.length_c   1.000
_cell.angle_alpha   90.00
_cell.angle_beta   90.00
_cell.angle_gamma   90.00
#
_symmetry.space_group_name_H-M   'P 1'
#
loop_
_entity.id
_entity.type
_entity.pdbx_description
1 polymer ?
#
loop_
_entity_poly.entity_id
_entity_poly.type
_entity_poly.pdbx_seq_one_letter_code
_entity_poly.pdbx_strand_id
1 'polypeptide(L)'
;MLGRAIVSGALLLGSGCDRVAVNNSAGEVGLFVDGQGAQSPINDLRLSQDEVGIVSFRVGNYTAASTPNRNEVIGFGEARAPTRDRTTWTPGDDSFNFGLEAPVAIDLTIWVVQGPVNVAQFRINDGLVNADATWAEERAGLEIGDVDIIDMTGGAAPPNAVLNFAGNDWAFLESEVGLADGRLNVYWIQTVDGNPARGRSNFDDKIVMGFEGVGHLLAHEIGHALSLLHPEDGGLGSQMPSTNVMAGSSTSRSYLTEGQTFRAHFDPESAVNAVLEARPGQPVEDCHPYDGSPPCPDLQRRIWADGAASPPN
;
A
#
# COMPACT_ATOMS: atom_id res chain seq x y z
N MET A 1 -8.14 33.82 68.55
CA MET A 1 -8.65 33.49 67.21
C MET A 1 -7.56 32.71 66.48
N LEU A 2 -7.67 31.37 66.43
CA LEU A 2 -6.75 30.51 65.69
C LEU A 2 -7.37 30.23 64.31
N GLY A 3 -6.77 30.78 63.26
CA GLY A 3 -7.15 30.50 61.88
C GLY A 3 -6.68 29.12 61.46
N ARG A 4 -7.62 28.24 61.10
CA ARG A 4 -7.33 26.95 60.45
C ARG A 4 -6.99 27.22 58.98
N ALA A 5 -5.76 26.93 58.59
CA ALA A 5 -5.36 26.85 57.20
C ALA A 5 -5.98 25.60 56.56
N ILE A 6 -6.85 25.78 55.58
CA ILE A 6 -7.33 24.70 54.71
C ILE A 6 -6.22 24.47 53.69
N VAL A 7 -5.48 23.37 53.87
CA VAL A 7 -4.55 22.88 52.85
C VAL A 7 -5.39 22.18 51.79
N SER A 8 -5.73 22.89 50.72
CA SER A 8 -6.26 22.29 49.51
C SER A 8 -5.18 21.42 48.89
N GLY A 9 -5.20 20.12 49.21
CA GLY A 9 -4.40 19.13 48.52
C GLY A 9 -4.86 19.05 47.07
N ALA A 10 -4.12 19.69 46.17
CA ALA A 10 -4.25 19.42 44.75
C ALA A 10 -3.90 17.95 44.54
N LEU A 11 -4.91 17.13 44.25
CA LEU A 11 -4.73 15.77 43.79
C LEU A 11 -3.97 15.89 42.47
N LEU A 12 -2.67 15.60 42.48
CA LEU A 12 -1.90 15.33 41.27
C LEU A 12 -2.49 14.03 40.71
N LEU A 13 -3.56 14.16 39.93
CA LEU A 13 -4.00 13.11 39.02
C LEU A 13 -2.80 12.88 38.11
N GLY A 14 -2.07 11.79 38.35
CA GLY A 14 -1.05 11.33 37.43
C GLY A 14 -1.72 11.26 36.06
N SER A 15 -1.26 12.07 35.12
CA SER A 15 -1.82 12.05 33.77
C SER A 15 -1.51 10.68 33.19
N GLY A 16 -2.53 9.83 33.17
CA GLY A 16 -2.45 8.57 32.49
C GLY A 16 -2.04 8.76 31.03
N CYS A 17 -1.23 7.86 30.49
CA CYS A 17 -0.74 7.90 29.13
C CYS A 17 -0.76 6.48 28.55
N ASP A 18 -1.67 6.27 27.62
CA ASP A 18 -1.81 5.09 26.81
C ASP A 18 -0.56 4.82 25.99
N ARG A 19 -0.35 3.53 25.74
CA ARG A 19 0.80 3.02 25.02
C ARG A 19 0.37 2.02 23.97
N VAL A 20 1.09 2.08 22.85
CA VAL A 20 1.05 1.07 21.82
C VAL A 20 2.43 0.45 21.73
N ALA A 21 2.55 -0.86 21.88
CA ALA A 21 3.76 -1.60 21.56
C ALA A 21 3.59 -2.37 20.25
N VAL A 22 4.51 -2.14 19.32
CA VAL A 22 4.57 -2.83 18.04
C VAL A 22 5.69 -3.85 18.11
N ASN A 23 5.36 -5.12 17.89
CA ASN A 23 6.32 -6.22 17.84
C ASN A 23 6.76 -6.48 16.40
N ASN A 24 7.88 -7.20 16.25
CA ASN A 24 8.45 -7.62 14.96
C ASN A 24 8.96 -6.48 14.07
N SER A 25 9.32 -5.32 14.62
CA SER A 25 9.97 -4.28 13.84
C SER A 25 11.32 -4.73 13.30
N ALA A 26 11.55 -4.49 12.01
CA ALA A 26 12.86 -4.66 11.36
C ALA A 26 13.66 -3.35 11.24
N GLY A 27 13.09 -2.22 11.68
CA GLY A 27 13.68 -0.89 11.49
C GLY A 27 12.67 0.20 11.84
N GLU A 28 12.33 1.04 10.85
CA GLU A 28 11.38 2.13 11.08
C GLU A 28 9.93 1.62 11.23
N VAL A 29 9.21 2.17 12.22
CA VAL A 29 7.80 1.85 12.51
C VAL A 29 6.98 3.13 12.52
N GLY A 30 5.84 3.07 11.85
CA GLY A 30 4.84 4.13 11.75
C GLY A 30 3.50 3.66 12.29
N LEU A 31 2.76 4.55 12.95
CA LEU A 31 1.39 4.30 13.40
C LEU A 31 0.43 5.34 12.86
N PHE A 32 -0.76 4.89 12.47
CA PHE A 32 -1.99 5.67 12.55
C PHE A 32 -2.80 5.22 13.76
N VAL A 33 -3.26 6.17 14.57
CA VAL A 33 -4.00 5.92 15.80
C VAL A 33 -5.32 6.68 15.78
N ASP A 34 -6.40 5.94 15.98
CA ASP A 34 -7.77 6.42 16.05
C ASP A 34 -8.30 6.34 17.48
N GLY A 35 -9.07 7.35 17.91
CA GLY A 35 -9.72 7.33 19.22
C GLY A 35 -10.40 8.65 19.57
N GLN A 36 -10.86 8.81 20.80
CA GLN A 36 -11.38 10.07 21.31
C GLN A 36 -10.32 10.75 22.18
N GLY A 37 -9.75 11.83 21.67
CA GLY A 37 -8.89 12.73 22.45
C GLY A 37 -9.70 13.60 23.41
N ALA A 38 -9.00 14.48 24.14
CA ALA A 38 -9.61 15.33 25.17
C ALA A 38 -10.73 16.25 24.66
N GLN A 39 -10.74 16.61 23.37
CA GLN A 39 -11.67 17.59 22.80
C GLN A 39 -12.41 17.10 21.56
N SER A 40 -11.82 16.17 20.79
CA SER A 40 -12.39 15.70 19.53
C SER A 40 -11.96 14.25 19.23
N PRO A 41 -12.70 13.57 18.35
CA PRO A 41 -12.19 12.37 17.70
C PRO A 41 -10.85 12.67 17.04
N ILE A 42 -9.95 11.72 17.15
CA ILE A 42 -8.66 11.64 16.50
C ILE A 42 -8.81 10.58 15.41
N ASN A 43 -8.51 10.98 14.19
CA ASN A 43 -8.49 10.11 13.02
C ASN A 43 -7.08 10.17 12.44
N ASP A 44 -6.41 9.02 12.38
CA ASP A 44 -5.07 8.85 11.88
C ASP A 44 -4.02 9.74 12.58
N LEU A 45 -4.02 9.80 13.93
CA LEU A 45 -2.87 10.40 14.60
C LEU A 45 -1.64 9.61 14.24
N ARG A 46 -0.66 10.35 13.76
CA ARG A 46 0.57 9.82 13.23
C ARG A 46 1.70 9.86 14.23
N LEU A 47 2.39 8.73 14.33
CA LEU A 47 3.60 8.58 15.13
C LEU A 47 4.62 7.74 14.35
N SER A 48 5.91 8.03 14.51
CA SER A 48 6.97 7.19 13.98
C SER A 48 8.17 7.12 14.91
N GLN A 49 8.85 5.98 14.89
CA GLN A 49 10.09 5.72 15.62
C GLN A 49 10.97 4.77 14.79
N ASP A 50 12.29 4.91 14.93
CA ASP A 50 13.29 4.07 14.26
C ASP A 50 13.95 3.16 15.30
N GLU A 51 13.37 1.96 15.48
CA GLU A 51 13.80 0.99 16.49
C GLU A 51 13.51 -0.46 16.03
N VAL A 52 14.48 -1.36 16.22
CA VAL A 52 14.33 -2.79 15.90
C VAL A 52 13.75 -3.56 17.10
N GLY A 53 12.87 -4.52 16.84
CA GLY A 53 12.28 -5.38 17.87
C GLY A 53 10.91 -4.90 18.36
N ILE A 54 10.81 -4.57 19.66
CA ILE A 54 9.58 -4.06 20.27
C ILE A 54 9.68 -2.55 20.40
N VAL A 55 8.84 -1.83 19.66
CA VAL A 55 8.80 -0.36 19.65
C VAL A 55 7.61 0.12 20.47
N SER A 56 7.83 0.97 21.48
CA SER A 56 6.75 1.47 22.34
C SER A 56 6.48 2.95 22.10
N PHE A 57 5.24 3.26 21.70
CA PHE A 57 4.74 4.61 21.50
C PHE A 57 3.92 5.06 22.71
N ARG A 58 4.08 6.32 23.10
CA ARG A 58 3.13 7.01 23.98
C ARG A 58 2.15 7.75 23.10
N VAL A 59 0.88 7.38 23.14
CA VAL A 59 -0.13 7.87 22.17
C VAL A 59 -1.04 8.95 22.74
N GLY A 60 -1.02 9.18 24.05
CA GLY A 60 -1.88 10.16 24.72
C GLY A 60 -2.77 9.49 25.75
N ASN A 61 -3.90 10.11 26.11
CA ASN A 61 -4.96 9.45 26.86
C ASN A 61 -6.20 9.51 25.97
N TYR A 62 -6.63 8.35 25.49
CA TYR A 62 -7.73 8.18 24.58
C TYR A 62 -8.87 7.42 25.25
N THR A 63 -10.07 7.75 24.83
CA THR A 63 -11.27 6.96 25.12
C THR A 63 -11.85 6.45 23.81
N ALA A 64 -12.85 5.58 23.88
CA ALA A 64 -13.58 5.16 22.70
C ALA A 64 -14.35 6.35 22.07
N ALA A 65 -14.02 6.70 20.83
CA ALA A 65 -14.80 7.58 19.96
C ALA A 65 -16.05 6.87 19.41
N SER A 66 -17.09 7.67 19.15
CA SER A 66 -18.26 7.21 18.41
C SER A 66 -17.96 7.00 16.93
N THR A 67 -18.74 6.13 16.30
CA THR A 67 -18.83 5.99 14.83
C THR A 67 -18.90 7.36 14.13
N PRO A 68 -18.21 7.56 12.99
CA PRO A 68 -17.53 6.56 12.14
C PRO A 68 -16.15 6.11 12.60
N ASN A 69 -15.55 6.74 13.60
CA ASN A 69 -14.23 6.34 14.12
C ASN A 69 -14.27 4.89 14.65
N ARG A 70 -13.22 4.12 14.37
CA ARG A 70 -13.18 2.70 14.71
C ARG A 70 -12.41 2.34 15.96
N ASN A 71 -11.76 3.32 16.60
CA ASN A 71 -10.86 3.10 17.74
C ASN A 71 -9.86 2.01 17.38
N GLU A 72 -8.90 2.35 16.54
CA GLU A 72 -7.97 1.38 15.98
C GLU A 72 -6.56 1.92 15.90
N VAL A 73 -5.63 0.99 15.70
CA VAL A 73 -4.25 1.30 15.38
C VAL A 73 -3.90 0.55 14.10
N ILE A 74 -3.28 1.27 13.18
CA ILE A 74 -2.69 0.72 11.97
C ILE A 74 -1.18 0.91 12.09
N GLY A 75 -0.43 -0.18 12.10
CA GLY A 75 1.02 -0.17 12.08
C GLY A 75 1.58 -0.42 10.70
N PHE A 76 2.60 0.35 10.33
CA PHE A 76 3.42 0.19 9.15
C PHE A 76 4.86 -0.01 9.59
N GLY A 77 5.65 -0.75 8.82
CA GLY A 77 7.07 -0.89 9.14
C GLY A 77 7.90 -1.40 7.98
N GLU A 78 9.21 -1.15 8.09
CA GLU A 78 10.19 -1.62 7.13
C GLU A 78 10.13 -3.15 6.97
N ALA A 79 10.02 -3.62 5.72
CA ALA A 79 9.92 -5.03 5.36
C ALA A 79 8.87 -5.80 6.18
N ARG A 80 7.70 -5.18 6.42
CA ARG A 80 6.57 -5.80 7.12
C ARG A 80 5.24 -5.35 6.52
N ALA A 81 4.31 -6.29 6.34
CA ALA A 81 2.96 -5.94 5.91
C ALA A 81 2.23 -5.13 7.00
N PRO A 82 1.45 -4.10 6.61
CA PRO A 82 0.73 -3.27 7.56
C PRO A 82 -0.29 -4.11 8.33
N THR A 83 -0.37 -3.86 9.63
CA THR A 83 -1.28 -4.58 10.53
C THR A 83 -2.25 -3.60 11.15
N ARG A 84 -3.51 -3.99 11.22
CA ARG A 84 -4.61 -3.18 11.74
C ARG A 84 -5.32 -3.96 12.81
N ASP A 85 -5.58 -3.32 13.95
CA ASP A 85 -6.34 -3.93 15.02
C ASP A 85 -7.12 -2.89 15.83
N ARG A 86 -8.25 -3.31 16.39
CA ARG A 86 -9.12 -2.45 17.19
C ARG A 86 -8.57 -2.32 18.59
N THR A 87 -8.63 -1.11 19.11
CA THR A 87 -8.27 -0.79 20.48
C THR A 87 -9.51 -0.72 21.36
N THR A 88 -9.28 -0.91 22.65
CA THR A 88 -10.33 -0.82 23.67
C THR A 88 -10.06 0.37 24.57
N TRP A 89 -9.89 1.56 23.98
CA TRP A 89 -9.56 2.79 24.71
C TRP A 89 -10.55 3.07 25.85
N THR A 90 -10.03 3.31 27.05
CA THR A 90 -10.74 3.56 28.30
C THR A 90 -10.29 4.88 28.92
N PRO A 91 -11.04 5.48 29.87
CA PRO A 91 -10.56 6.66 30.58
C PRO A 91 -9.29 6.44 31.44
N GLY A 92 -8.81 5.20 31.55
CA GLY A 92 -7.65 4.81 32.34
C GLY A 92 -6.32 4.90 31.58
N ASP A 93 -5.33 4.15 32.05
CA ASP A 93 -4.09 3.87 31.31
C ASP A 93 -4.28 2.59 30.53
N ASP A 94 -4.21 2.65 29.20
CA ASP A 94 -4.27 1.48 28.35
C ASP A 94 -2.89 1.10 27.80
N SER A 95 -2.66 -0.20 27.67
CA SER A 95 -1.51 -0.75 26.96
C SER A 95 -2.01 -1.69 25.88
N PHE A 96 -1.75 -1.34 24.64
CA PHE A 96 -2.13 -2.10 23.48
C PHE A 96 -0.89 -2.69 22.81
N ASN A 97 -0.91 -3.97 22.45
CA ASN A 97 0.22 -4.64 21.82
C ASN A 97 -0.25 -5.39 20.59
N PHE A 98 0.42 -5.20 19.45
CA PHE A 98 0.22 -6.00 18.25
C PHE A 98 1.56 -6.27 17.56
N GLY A 99 1.61 -7.20 16.61
CA GLY A 99 2.80 -7.51 15.84
C GLY A 99 2.59 -7.14 14.38
N LEU A 100 3.63 -6.64 13.72
CA LEU A 100 3.60 -6.53 12.27
C LEU A 100 3.79 -7.92 11.63
N GLU A 101 3.10 -8.12 10.52
CA GLU A 101 3.12 -9.36 9.74
C GLU A 101 4.34 -9.40 8.79
N ALA A 102 4.68 -10.59 8.31
CA ALA A 102 5.69 -10.74 7.26
C ALA A 102 5.27 -9.98 5.98
N PRO A 103 6.21 -9.55 5.12
CA PRO A 103 5.88 -9.01 3.80
C PRO A 103 4.97 -9.97 3.02
N VAL A 104 4.10 -9.39 2.18
CA VAL A 104 3.32 -10.15 1.21
C VAL A 104 4.13 -10.27 -0.07
N ALA A 105 4.43 -11.51 -0.47
CA ALA A 105 5.06 -11.81 -1.75
C ALA A 105 4.05 -11.64 -2.90
N ILE A 106 4.44 -10.86 -3.90
CA ILE A 106 3.69 -10.68 -5.15
C ILE A 106 4.28 -11.64 -6.18
N ASP A 107 3.65 -12.81 -6.31
CA ASP A 107 4.08 -13.82 -7.27
C ASP A 107 3.60 -13.46 -8.68
N LEU A 108 4.52 -13.53 -9.65
CA LEU A 108 4.30 -13.09 -11.03
C LEU A 108 4.50 -14.24 -12.01
N THR A 109 3.65 -14.31 -13.04
CA THR A 109 3.94 -15.03 -14.28
C THR A 109 4.03 -14.03 -15.42
N ILE A 110 5.19 -13.99 -16.08
CA ILE A 110 5.49 -13.02 -17.14
C ILE A 110 5.50 -13.74 -18.49
N TRP A 111 4.54 -13.40 -19.32
CA TRP A 111 4.37 -13.96 -20.66
C TRP A 111 5.07 -13.06 -21.68
N VAL A 112 6.18 -13.53 -22.27
CA VAL A 112 6.89 -12.78 -23.31
C VAL A 112 6.30 -13.14 -24.67
N VAL A 113 5.46 -12.25 -25.20
CA VAL A 113 4.65 -12.55 -26.39
C VAL A 113 5.30 -12.05 -27.68
N GLN A 114 6.16 -11.01 -27.59
CA GLN A 114 6.78 -10.38 -28.75
C GLN A 114 8.28 -10.11 -28.54
N GLY A 115 9.03 -10.19 -29.64
CA GLY A 115 10.43 -9.74 -29.75
C GLY A 115 11.43 -10.85 -29.44
N PRO A 116 12.74 -10.59 -29.59
CA PRO A 116 13.74 -11.51 -29.06
C PRO A 116 13.61 -11.56 -27.53
N VAL A 117 13.39 -12.75 -26.96
CA VAL A 117 13.21 -12.94 -25.51
C VAL A 117 14.32 -12.29 -24.68
N ASN A 118 15.56 -12.30 -25.18
CA ASN A 118 16.70 -11.71 -24.50
C ASN A 118 16.61 -10.18 -24.33
N VAL A 119 15.91 -9.48 -25.23
CA VAL A 119 15.69 -8.03 -25.12
C VAL A 119 14.56 -7.73 -24.14
N ALA A 120 13.46 -8.51 -24.19
CA ALA A 120 12.37 -8.39 -23.24
C ALA A 120 12.86 -8.67 -21.80
N GLN A 121 13.68 -9.73 -21.63
CA GLN A 121 14.18 -10.15 -20.33
C GLN A 121 14.99 -9.08 -19.61
N PHE A 122 15.80 -8.28 -20.33
CA PHE A 122 16.51 -7.15 -19.73
C PHE A 122 15.54 -6.12 -19.14
N ARG A 123 14.47 -5.79 -19.87
CA ARG A 123 13.46 -4.80 -19.44
C ARG A 123 12.56 -5.33 -18.33
N ILE A 124 12.22 -6.61 -18.41
CA ILE A 124 11.50 -7.32 -17.35
C ILE A 124 12.31 -7.25 -16.06
N ASN A 125 13.60 -7.61 -16.09
CA ASN A 125 14.46 -7.56 -14.92
C ASN A 125 14.60 -6.14 -14.36
N ASP A 126 14.75 -5.13 -15.23
CA ASP A 126 14.74 -3.72 -14.81
C ASP A 126 13.43 -3.35 -14.10
N GLY A 127 12.28 -3.68 -14.70
CA GLY A 127 10.96 -3.42 -14.12
C GLY A 127 10.77 -4.11 -12.77
N LEU A 128 11.20 -5.37 -12.64
CA LEU A 128 11.10 -6.15 -11.40
C LEU A 128 11.94 -5.52 -10.27
N VAL A 129 13.20 -5.18 -10.55
CA VAL A 129 14.09 -4.55 -9.56
C VAL A 129 13.56 -3.18 -9.14
N ASN A 130 13.08 -2.36 -10.08
CA ASN A 130 12.50 -1.05 -9.75
C ASN A 130 11.20 -1.19 -8.96
N ALA A 131 10.35 -2.17 -9.29
CA ALA A 131 9.12 -2.42 -8.54
C ALA A 131 9.43 -2.85 -7.11
N ASP A 132 10.29 -3.86 -6.93
CA ASP A 132 10.69 -4.35 -5.61
C ASP A 132 11.29 -3.22 -4.75
N ALA A 133 12.24 -2.46 -5.30
CA ALA A 133 12.84 -1.32 -4.61
C ALA A 133 11.80 -0.26 -4.23
N THR A 134 10.87 0.07 -5.13
CA THR A 134 9.82 1.07 -4.87
C THR A 134 8.93 0.64 -3.69
N TRP A 135 8.44 -0.61 -3.68
CA TRP A 135 7.57 -1.08 -2.61
C TRP A 135 8.33 -1.25 -1.27
N ALA A 136 9.61 -1.64 -1.32
CA ALA A 136 10.46 -1.76 -0.15
C ALA A 136 10.81 -0.40 0.48
N GLU A 137 11.26 0.58 -0.33
CA GLU A 137 11.64 1.93 0.13
C GLU A 137 10.46 2.66 0.79
N GLU A 138 9.23 2.40 0.33
CA GLU A 138 8.00 2.98 0.83
C GLU A 138 7.38 2.22 2.01
N ARG A 139 8.09 1.22 2.56
CA ARG A 139 7.64 0.39 3.70
C ARG A 139 6.24 -0.20 3.44
N ALA A 140 5.96 -0.54 2.19
CA ALA A 140 4.64 -1.02 1.80
C ALA A 140 4.38 -2.45 2.30
N GLY A 141 5.42 -3.16 2.74
CA GLY A 141 5.31 -4.54 3.18
C GLY A 141 4.92 -5.50 2.06
N LEU A 142 5.34 -5.17 0.85
CA LEU A 142 5.19 -5.96 -0.37
C LEU A 142 6.58 -6.24 -0.92
N GLU A 143 6.80 -7.44 -1.43
CA GLU A 143 8.04 -7.84 -2.09
C GLU A 143 7.72 -8.59 -3.38
N ILE A 144 8.62 -8.55 -4.36
CA ILE A 144 8.48 -9.42 -5.54
C ILE A 144 8.81 -10.85 -5.13
N GLY A 145 7.83 -11.75 -5.28
CA GLY A 145 7.92 -13.15 -4.87
C GLY A 145 8.52 -14.04 -5.95
N ASP A 146 7.88 -15.19 -6.17
CA ASP A 146 8.27 -16.12 -7.22
C ASP A 146 7.90 -15.56 -8.60
N VAL A 147 8.85 -15.61 -9.53
CA VAL A 147 8.69 -15.08 -10.90
C VAL A 147 8.96 -16.17 -11.92
N ASP A 148 7.92 -16.56 -12.64
CA ASP A 148 8.03 -17.42 -13.82
C ASP A 148 8.03 -16.57 -15.09
N ILE A 149 9.00 -16.80 -15.98
CA ILE A 149 9.07 -16.14 -17.29
C ILE A 149 8.82 -17.19 -18.38
N ILE A 150 7.73 -17.02 -19.12
CA ILE A 150 7.30 -17.93 -20.19
C ILE A 150 7.57 -17.26 -21.54
N ASP A 151 8.45 -17.87 -22.34
CA ASP A 151 8.77 -17.41 -23.69
C ASP A 151 7.77 -17.97 -24.71
N MET A 152 6.90 -17.09 -25.24
CA MET A 152 5.91 -17.43 -26.27
C MET A 152 6.39 -17.05 -27.68
N THR A 153 7.61 -16.52 -27.82
CA THR A 153 8.11 -15.94 -29.09
C THR A 153 8.51 -16.99 -30.13
N GLY A 154 8.73 -18.24 -29.71
CA GLY A 154 9.07 -19.36 -30.58
C GLY A 154 7.86 -20.04 -31.25
N GLY A 155 6.63 -19.65 -30.91
CA GLY A 155 5.39 -20.22 -31.41
C GLY A 155 4.92 -19.66 -32.76
N ALA A 156 3.69 -20.01 -33.14
CA ALA A 156 3.00 -19.29 -34.22
C ALA A 156 2.82 -17.82 -33.81
N ALA A 157 2.99 -16.90 -34.76
CA ALA A 157 2.85 -15.48 -34.46
C ALA A 157 1.46 -15.19 -33.89
N PRO A 158 1.36 -14.54 -32.72
CA PRO A 158 0.08 -14.26 -32.09
C PRO A 158 -0.73 -13.25 -32.92
N PRO A 159 -2.07 -13.24 -32.79
CA PRO A 159 -2.90 -12.26 -33.47
C PRO A 159 -2.52 -10.82 -33.14
N ASN A 160 -2.71 -9.89 -34.08
CA ASN A 160 -2.37 -8.47 -33.87
C ASN A 160 -3.11 -7.84 -32.66
N ALA A 161 -4.28 -8.36 -32.30
CA ALA A 161 -5.04 -7.92 -31.12
C ALA A 161 -4.33 -8.27 -29.79
N VAL A 162 -3.47 -9.30 -29.78
CA VAL A 162 -2.58 -9.61 -28.64
C VAL A 162 -1.38 -8.67 -28.67
N LEU A 163 -0.81 -8.42 -29.85
CA LEU A 163 0.39 -7.59 -29.98
C LEU A 163 0.14 -6.11 -29.67
N ASN A 164 -1.04 -5.59 -29.99
CA ASN A 164 -1.47 -4.25 -29.62
C ASN A 164 -2.76 -4.30 -28.79
N PHE A 165 -2.62 -4.29 -27.46
CA PHE A 165 -3.75 -4.29 -26.56
C PHE A 165 -4.31 -2.87 -26.41
N ALA A 166 -5.50 -2.61 -26.96
CA ALA A 166 -6.12 -1.28 -26.97
C ALA A 166 -7.53 -1.23 -26.35
N GLY A 167 -7.91 -2.26 -25.59
CA GLY A 167 -9.28 -2.43 -25.11
C GLY A 167 -9.34 -3.10 -23.74
N ASN A 168 -10.45 -3.79 -23.48
CA ASN A 168 -10.72 -4.55 -22.26
C ASN A 168 -10.95 -6.04 -22.56
N ASP A 169 -10.44 -6.54 -23.69
CA ASP A 169 -10.64 -7.93 -24.11
C ASP A 169 -9.64 -8.87 -23.46
N TRP A 170 -9.66 -8.89 -22.12
CA TRP A 170 -8.78 -9.70 -21.28
C TRP A 170 -9.02 -11.20 -21.47
N ALA A 171 -10.26 -11.59 -21.77
CA ALA A 171 -10.62 -12.97 -22.05
C ALA A 171 -9.96 -13.48 -23.34
N PHE A 172 -9.88 -12.63 -24.38
CA PHE A 172 -9.15 -12.99 -25.59
C PHE A 172 -7.65 -13.16 -25.32
N LEU A 173 -7.03 -12.22 -24.58
CA LEU A 173 -5.61 -12.30 -24.21
C LEU A 173 -5.29 -13.60 -23.45
N GLU A 174 -6.11 -13.94 -22.47
CA GLU A 174 -6.01 -15.19 -21.71
C GLU A 174 -6.13 -16.41 -22.63
N SER A 175 -7.11 -16.43 -23.53
CA SER A 175 -7.35 -17.58 -24.40
C SER A 175 -6.23 -17.83 -25.42
N GLU A 176 -5.52 -16.78 -25.84
CA GLU A 176 -4.45 -16.84 -26.85
C GLU A 176 -3.06 -17.02 -26.24
N VAL A 177 -2.83 -16.54 -25.02
CA VAL A 177 -1.51 -16.57 -24.38
C VAL A 177 -1.48 -17.57 -23.21
N GLY A 178 -2.40 -17.44 -22.27
CA GLY A 178 -2.48 -18.27 -21.06
C GLY A 178 -2.77 -17.46 -19.81
N LEU A 179 -2.97 -18.16 -18.69
CA LEU A 179 -3.15 -17.61 -17.35
C LEU A 179 -2.52 -18.57 -16.33
N ALA A 180 -1.91 -18.02 -15.29
CA ALA A 180 -1.49 -18.76 -14.11
C ALA A 180 -2.35 -18.34 -12.92
N ASP A 181 -3.13 -19.27 -12.38
CA ASP A 181 -3.99 -19.03 -11.22
C ASP A 181 -3.18 -18.68 -9.97
N GLY A 182 -3.72 -17.79 -9.13
CA GLY A 182 -3.10 -17.39 -7.87
C GLY A 182 -1.85 -16.51 -8.01
N ARG A 183 -1.65 -15.88 -9.16
CA ARG A 183 -0.50 -15.02 -9.49
C ARG A 183 -0.95 -13.82 -10.30
N LEU A 184 -0.17 -12.74 -10.29
CA LEU A 184 -0.36 -11.69 -11.29
C LEU A 184 0.27 -12.12 -12.62
N ASN A 185 -0.48 -11.98 -13.69
CA ASN A 185 -0.11 -12.34 -15.05
C ASN A 185 0.28 -11.09 -15.83
N VAL A 186 1.58 -10.96 -16.13
CA VAL A 186 2.15 -9.81 -16.84
C VAL A 186 2.45 -10.19 -18.29
N TYR A 187 1.70 -9.65 -19.23
CA TYR A 187 1.88 -9.90 -20.67
C TYR A 187 2.78 -8.83 -21.28
N TRP A 188 3.99 -9.22 -21.67
CA TRP A 188 4.94 -8.33 -22.34
C TRP A 188 4.72 -8.40 -23.86
N ILE A 189 4.02 -7.40 -24.39
CA ILE A 189 3.51 -7.36 -25.77
C ILE A 189 4.15 -6.22 -26.56
N GLN A 190 3.78 -6.03 -27.84
CA GLN A 190 4.40 -4.99 -28.67
C GLN A 190 4.02 -3.57 -28.20
N THR A 191 2.73 -3.29 -28.06
CA THR A 191 2.21 -1.97 -27.68
C THR A 191 0.94 -2.07 -26.83
N VAL A 192 0.73 -1.09 -25.96
CA VAL A 192 -0.54 -0.86 -25.26
C VAL A 192 -1.11 0.47 -25.75
N ASP A 193 -2.35 0.48 -26.24
CA ASP A 193 -2.98 1.62 -26.91
C ASP A 193 -2.10 2.23 -28.02
N GLY A 194 -1.39 1.38 -28.78
CA GLY A 194 -0.47 1.79 -29.84
C GLY A 194 0.87 2.39 -29.38
N ASN A 195 1.17 2.37 -28.08
CA ASN A 195 2.42 2.89 -27.52
C ASN A 195 3.25 1.76 -26.87
N PRO A 196 4.53 1.59 -27.22
CA PRO A 196 5.37 0.54 -26.65
C PRO A 196 5.82 0.83 -25.21
N ALA A 197 5.68 2.05 -24.71
CA ALA A 197 6.11 2.46 -23.37
C ALA A 197 4.94 2.65 -22.38
N ARG A 198 3.78 2.04 -22.66
CA ARG A 198 2.59 2.06 -21.81
C ARG A 198 2.35 0.71 -21.14
N GLY A 199 1.69 0.75 -20.00
CA GLY A 199 1.09 -0.42 -19.35
C GLY A 199 -0.42 -0.23 -19.21
N ARG A 200 -1.09 -1.31 -18.84
CA ARG A 200 -2.46 -1.29 -18.34
C ARG A 200 -2.68 -2.50 -17.42
N SER A 201 -3.36 -2.28 -16.31
CA SER A 201 -3.94 -3.33 -15.47
C SER A 201 -5.45 -3.43 -15.67
N ASN A 202 -6.01 -4.61 -15.38
CA ASN A 202 -7.45 -4.81 -15.29
C ASN A 202 -8.02 -4.59 -13.87
N PHE A 203 -7.20 -4.13 -12.92
CA PHE A 203 -7.54 -4.04 -11.48
C PHE A 203 -7.75 -5.41 -10.82
N ASP A 204 -7.11 -6.44 -11.35
CA ASP A 204 -7.20 -7.83 -10.88
C ASP A 204 -5.87 -8.53 -11.25
N ASP A 205 -5.92 -9.79 -11.62
CA ASP A 205 -4.78 -10.66 -11.90
C ASP A 205 -4.02 -10.39 -13.23
N LYS A 206 -4.39 -9.39 -14.05
CA LYS A 206 -3.83 -9.21 -15.41
C LYS A 206 -3.26 -7.81 -15.64
N ILE A 207 -2.01 -7.80 -16.12
CA ILE A 207 -1.27 -6.59 -16.49
C ILE A 207 -0.71 -6.78 -17.91
N VAL A 208 -0.93 -5.82 -18.80
CA VAL A 208 -0.21 -5.74 -20.08
C VAL A 208 0.88 -4.68 -20.00
N MET A 209 2.06 -5.01 -20.51
CA MET A 209 3.21 -4.12 -20.61
C MET A 209 3.61 -4.01 -22.07
N GLY A 210 3.72 -2.79 -22.58
CA GLY A 210 4.32 -2.54 -23.88
C GLY A 210 5.82 -2.88 -23.87
N PHE A 211 6.34 -3.24 -25.04
CA PHE A 211 7.68 -3.81 -25.16
C PHE A 211 8.80 -2.90 -24.64
N GLU A 212 8.63 -1.58 -24.74
CA GLU A 212 9.57 -0.57 -24.27
C GLU A 212 9.27 -0.05 -22.87
N GLY A 213 8.28 -0.61 -22.17
CA GLY A 213 8.02 -0.33 -20.76
C GLY A 213 9.27 -0.59 -19.90
N VAL A 214 9.63 0.36 -19.04
CA VAL A 214 10.85 0.32 -18.21
C VAL A 214 10.65 1.09 -16.91
N GLY A 215 11.63 0.97 -15.99
CA GLY A 215 11.65 1.68 -14.73
C GLY A 215 10.43 1.36 -13.87
N HIS A 216 9.83 2.40 -13.29
CA HIS A 216 8.70 2.27 -12.36
C HIS A 216 7.34 2.00 -13.01
N LEU A 217 7.28 1.76 -14.33
CA LEU A 217 6.00 1.47 -14.98
C LEU A 217 5.40 0.15 -14.48
N LEU A 218 6.20 -0.89 -14.25
CA LEU A 218 5.67 -2.14 -13.71
C LEU A 218 5.11 -1.94 -12.29
N ALA A 219 5.81 -1.17 -11.44
CA ALA A 219 5.33 -0.81 -10.11
C ALA A 219 3.96 -0.09 -10.17
N HIS A 220 3.78 0.81 -11.13
CA HIS A 220 2.52 1.52 -11.37
C HIS A 220 1.38 0.56 -11.74
N GLU A 221 1.61 -0.36 -12.69
CA GLU A 221 0.56 -1.31 -13.09
C GLU A 221 0.26 -2.35 -12.00
N ILE A 222 1.26 -2.77 -11.22
CA ILE A 222 1.04 -3.57 -10.00
C ILE A 222 0.18 -2.78 -9.02
N GLY A 223 0.43 -1.48 -8.83
CA GLY A 223 -0.41 -0.62 -8.00
C GLY A 223 -1.87 -0.64 -8.42
N HIS A 224 -2.17 -0.64 -9.72
CA HIS A 224 -3.54 -0.82 -10.20
C HIS A 224 -4.13 -2.20 -9.88
N ALA A 225 -3.36 -3.29 -10.01
CA ALA A 225 -3.80 -4.62 -9.56
C ALA A 225 -4.06 -4.68 -8.04
N LEU A 226 -3.45 -3.76 -7.28
CA LEU A 226 -3.64 -3.57 -5.84
C LEU A 226 -4.74 -2.53 -5.51
N SER A 227 -5.72 -2.35 -6.39
CA SER A 227 -6.84 -1.41 -6.27
C SER A 227 -6.47 0.09 -6.20
N LEU A 228 -5.24 0.48 -6.55
CA LEU A 228 -4.85 1.89 -6.52
C LEU A 228 -5.27 2.60 -7.81
N LEU A 229 -5.88 3.78 -7.70
CA LEU A 229 -6.20 4.64 -8.83
C LEU A 229 -5.21 5.80 -8.97
N HIS A 230 -5.26 6.47 -10.12
CA HIS A 230 -4.54 7.73 -10.32
C HIS A 230 -5.07 8.79 -9.36
N PRO A 231 -4.22 9.48 -8.57
CA PRO A 231 -4.67 10.53 -7.65
C PRO A 231 -5.38 11.70 -8.36
N GLU A 232 -4.96 12.04 -9.57
CA GLU A 232 -5.56 13.12 -10.36
C GLU A 232 -7.03 12.86 -10.74
N ASP A 233 -7.42 11.61 -10.95
CA ASP A 233 -8.80 11.23 -11.28
C ASP A 233 -9.76 11.47 -10.09
N GLY A 234 -9.22 11.42 -8.86
CA GLY A 234 -9.92 11.80 -7.63
C GLY A 234 -9.78 13.27 -7.25
N GLY A 235 -9.15 14.10 -8.09
CA GLY A 235 -8.91 15.51 -7.80
C GLY A 235 -7.78 15.78 -6.79
N LEU A 236 -6.95 14.78 -6.48
CA LEU A 236 -5.84 14.85 -5.52
C LEU A 236 -4.49 15.18 -6.18
N GLY A 237 -4.44 15.40 -7.49
CA GLY A 237 -3.19 15.67 -8.22
C GLY A 237 -2.41 16.91 -7.75
N SER A 238 -3.05 17.85 -7.05
CA SER A 238 -2.35 19.00 -6.42
C SER A 238 -1.79 18.70 -5.03
N GLN A 239 -2.28 17.64 -4.39
CA GLN A 239 -1.88 17.19 -3.05
C GLN A 239 -0.84 16.08 -3.12
N MET A 240 -0.82 15.33 -4.23
CA MET A 240 0.12 14.25 -4.50
C MET A 240 1.00 14.64 -5.69
N PRO A 241 2.28 15.00 -5.48
CA PRO A 241 3.20 15.32 -6.55
C PRO A 241 3.25 14.25 -7.65
N SER A 242 3.62 14.65 -8.87
CA SER A 242 3.79 13.74 -10.01
C SER A 242 4.87 12.67 -9.79
N THR A 243 5.65 12.76 -8.72
CA THR A 243 6.57 11.70 -8.31
C THR A 243 5.87 10.54 -7.59
N ASN A 244 4.56 10.59 -7.35
CA ASN A 244 3.82 9.44 -6.84
C ASN A 244 3.82 8.32 -7.86
N VAL A 245 3.97 7.07 -7.41
CA VAL A 245 3.95 5.89 -8.29
C VAL A 245 2.66 5.84 -9.10
N MET A 246 1.52 6.20 -8.52
CA MET A 246 0.23 6.16 -9.20
C MET A 246 -0.10 7.42 -10.02
N ALA A 247 0.82 8.37 -10.19
CA ALA A 247 0.60 9.47 -11.13
C ALA A 247 0.50 8.93 -12.57
N GLY A 248 -0.56 9.27 -13.28
CA GLY A 248 -0.90 8.72 -14.61
C GLY A 248 0.04 9.19 -15.72
N SER A 249 0.64 10.37 -15.60
CA SER A 249 1.58 10.92 -16.59
C SER A 249 2.94 11.28 -15.98
N SER A 250 3.62 10.30 -15.37
CA SER A 250 4.94 10.50 -14.77
C SER A 250 6.01 9.60 -15.35
N THR A 251 7.24 10.13 -15.40
CA THR A 251 8.47 9.37 -15.69
C THR A 251 9.42 9.33 -14.50
N SER A 252 9.04 9.94 -13.36
CA SER A 252 9.88 10.09 -12.18
C SER A 252 9.11 9.66 -10.93
N ARG A 253 8.57 8.44 -10.98
CA ARG A 253 7.84 7.81 -9.89
C ARG A 253 8.82 7.36 -8.82
N SER A 254 8.57 7.70 -7.57
CA SER A 254 9.53 7.46 -6.49
C SER A 254 8.89 7.23 -5.13
N TYR A 255 7.57 7.38 -4.98
CA TYR A 255 6.94 7.21 -3.67
C TYR A 255 5.50 6.73 -3.70
N LEU A 256 5.07 6.18 -2.57
CA LEU A 256 3.69 5.81 -2.25
C LEU A 256 3.32 6.44 -0.90
N THR A 257 2.04 6.48 -0.60
CA THR A 257 1.56 6.96 0.70
C THR A 257 1.07 5.79 1.52
N GLU A 258 1.01 5.97 2.84
CA GLU A 258 0.49 4.98 3.77
C GLU A 258 -1.03 4.79 3.55
N GLY A 259 -1.73 5.81 3.05
CA GLY A 259 -3.11 5.68 2.55
C GLY A 259 -3.23 4.79 1.30
N GLN A 260 -2.25 4.82 0.39
CA GLN A 260 -2.16 3.89 -0.74
C GLN A 260 -1.78 2.49 -0.28
N THR A 261 -0.75 2.36 0.56
CA THR A 261 -0.34 1.08 1.16
C THR A 261 -1.48 0.42 1.92
N PHE A 262 -2.29 1.19 2.66
CA PHE A 262 -3.48 0.67 3.32
C PHE A 262 -4.46 0.04 2.32
N ARG A 263 -4.81 0.75 1.24
CA ARG A 263 -5.73 0.20 0.23
C ARG A 263 -5.15 -1.04 -0.45
N ALA A 264 -3.87 -1.00 -0.82
CA ALA A 264 -3.19 -2.14 -1.42
C ALA A 264 -3.27 -3.42 -0.57
N HIS A 265 -3.28 -3.29 0.76
CA HIS A 265 -3.36 -4.45 1.66
C HIS A 265 -4.78 -4.80 2.09
N PHE A 266 -5.62 -3.80 2.37
CA PHE A 266 -6.90 -4.01 3.06
C PHE A 266 -8.10 -3.98 2.11
N ASP A 267 -7.99 -3.42 0.91
CA ASP A 267 -9.10 -3.40 -0.04
C ASP A 267 -9.47 -4.83 -0.47
N PRO A 268 -10.75 -5.24 -0.39
CA PRO A 268 -11.16 -6.60 -0.72
C PRO A 268 -10.91 -6.98 -2.19
N GLU A 269 -10.87 -6.01 -3.10
CA GLU A 269 -10.61 -6.21 -4.53
C GLU A 269 -9.11 -6.18 -4.86
N SER A 270 -8.25 -5.74 -3.93
CA SER A 270 -6.81 -5.76 -4.16
C SER A 270 -6.33 -7.17 -4.42
N ALA A 271 -5.42 -7.35 -5.37
CA ALA A 271 -4.83 -8.65 -5.67
C ALA A 271 -4.18 -9.34 -4.45
N VAL A 272 -3.73 -8.59 -3.43
CA VAL A 272 -3.28 -9.17 -2.15
C VAL A 272 -4.35 -10.06 -1.51
N ASN A 273 -5.62 -9.67 -1.62
CA ASN A 273 -6.75 -10.37 -1.03
C ASN A 273 -7.51 -11.24 -2.05
N ALA A 274 -7.78 -10.71 -3.25
CA ALA A 274 -8.64 -11.35 -4.24
C ALA A 274 -7.93 -12.42 -5.09
N VAL A 275 -6.63 -12.27 -5.34
CA VAL A 275 -5.86 -13.14 -6.25
C VAL A 275 -4.89 -14.02 -5.47
N LEU A 276 -4.10 -13.40 -4.60
CA LEU A 276 -3.02 -14.06 -3.85
C LEU A 276 -3.53 -14.71 -2.55
N GLU A 277 -4.72 -14.32 -2.09
CA GLU A 277 -5.32 -14.75 -0.81
C GLU A 277 -4.33 -14.65 0.37
N ALA A 278 -3.44 -13.65 0.35
CA ALA A 278 -2.25 -13.60 1.20
C ALA A 278 -2.56 -13.23 2.67
N ARG A 279 -3.80 -12.81 2.96
CA ARG A 279 -4.22 -12.32 4.28
C ARG A 279 -5.45 -13.06 4.83
N PRO A 280 -5.44 -14.41 4.89
CA PRO A 280 -6.62 -15.18 5.22
C PRO A 280 -7.09 -14.88 6.66
N GLY A 281 -8.36 -14.51 6.81
CA GLY A 281 -8.97 -14.21 8.10
C GLY A 281 -8.58 -12.86 8.71
N GLN A 282 -7.73 -12.08 8.05
CA GLN A 282 -7.47 -10.70 8.43
C GLN A 282 -8.62 -9.78 7.95
N PRO A 283 -8.85 -8.63 8.63
CA PRO A 283 -9.88 -7.72 8.20
C PRO A 283 -9.56 -7.12 6.83
N VAL A 284 -10.57 -7.07 5.96
CA VAL A 284 -10.58 -6.24 4.76
C VAL A 284 -11.45 -5.00 5.00
N GLU A 285 -11.21 -3.95 4.24
CA GLU A 285 -11.97 -2.70 4.28
C GLU A 285 -12.26 -2.24 2.86
N ASP A 286 -13.55 -2.14 2.53
CA ASP A 286 -14.01 -1.57 1.27
C ASP A 286 -13.85 -0.05 1.33
N CYS A 287 -12.63 0.39 1.08
CA CYS A 287 -12.25 1.78 1.02
C CYS A 287 -12.32 2.22 -0.42
N HIS A 288 -13.38 2.94 -0.80
CA HIS A 288 -13.42 3.53 -2.12
C HIS A 288 -12.13 4.35 -2.36
N PRO A 289 -11.56 4.33 -3.58
CA PRO A 289 -10.14 4.67 -3.78
C PRO A 289 -9.73 6.07 -3.33
N TYR A 290 -10.68 6.99 -3.19
CA TYR A 290 -10.45 8.37 -2.78
C TYR A 290 -11.03 8.72 -1.39
N ASP A 291 -11.61 7.75 -0.68
CA ASP A 291 -12.30 7.99 0.57
C ASP A 291 -11.33 8.23 1.73
N GLY A 292 -11.39 9.40 2.34
CA GLY A 292 -10.53 9.77 3.46
C GLY A 292 -11.21 9.81 4.82
N SER A 293 -12.40 9.24 4.92
CA SER A 293 -13.12 9.16 6.19
C SER A 293 -12.87 7.82 6.88
N PRO A 294 -12.80 7.80 8.23
CA PRO A 294 -12.69 6.55 8.96
C PRO A 294 -13.76 5.55 8.49
N PRO A 295 -13.34 4.32 8.22
CA PRO A 295 -12.08 3.69 8.62
C PRO A 295 -10.90 3.81 7.63
N CYS A 296 -11.06 4.61 6.57
CA CYS A 296 -10.10 4.69 5.48
C CYS A 296 -9.21 5.91 5.68
N PRO A 297 -7.89 5.74 5.89
CA PRO A 297 -6.97 6.87 5.88
C PRO A 297 -7.07 7.63 4.54
N ASP A 298 -6.97 8.97 4.56
CA ASP A 298 -6.96 9.72 3.29
C ASP A 298 -5.88 9.17 2.36
N LEU A 299 -6.15 9.09 1.05
CA LEU A 299 -5.22 8.52 0.08
C LEU A 299 -3.85 9.20 0.16
N GLN A 300 -3.81 10.51 0.38
CA GLN A 300 -2.57 11.26 0.47
C GLN A 300 -1.88 11.19 1.84
N ARG A 301 -2.41 10.50 2.87
CA ARG A 301 -1.83 10.52 4.24
C ARG A 301 -0.44 9.93 4.30
N ARG A 302 0.45 10.61 5.05
CA ARG A 302 1.86 10.21 5.16
C ARG A 302 2.44 10.25 6.55
N ILE A 303 3.07 9.13 6.95
CA ILE A 303 3.89 9.00 8.17
C ILE A 303 5.27 9.57 7.94
N TRP A 304 5.91 9.11 6.87
CA TRP A 304 7.28 9.48 6.54
C TRP A 304 7.34 10.57 5.47
N ALA A 305 8.39 11.39 5.56
CA ALA A 305 8.65 12.46 4.60
C ALA A 305 9.64 11.99 3.54
N ASP A 306 9.34 12.13 2.25
CA ASP A 306 10.36 11.95 1.21
C ASP A 306 11.06 13.27 0.91
N GLY A 307 11.64 13.85 1.96
CA GLY A 307 12.32 15.14 1.90
C GLY A 307 11.39 16.35 1.93
N ALA A 308 11.96 17.52 1.66
CA ALA A 308 11.30 18.81 1.93
C ALA A 308 10.11 19.12 1.00
N ALA A 309 10.02 18.46 -0.17
CA ALA A 309 8.97 18.71 -1.16
C ALA A 309 7.68 17.94 -0.88
N SER A 310 7.76 16.87 -0.09
CA SER A 310 6.64 16.00 0.28
C SER A 310 6.63 15.84 1.80
N PRO A 311 6.31 16.91 2.54
CA PRO A 311 6.28 16.82 3.99
C PRO A 311 5.18 15.83 4.41
N PRO A 312 5.35 15.18 5.56
CA PRO A 312 4.33 14.30 6.10
C PRO A 312 3.02 15.10 6.33
N ASN A 313 1.88 14.59 5.87
CA ASN A 313 0.57 15.26 5.93
C ASN A 313 -0.48 14.47 6.70
#